data_AF-A0AAD7Z5D0-F1
#
_entry.id   AF-A0AAD7Z5D0-F1
#
_cell.length_a   1.000
_cell.length_b   1.000
_cell.length_c   1.000
_cell.angle_alpha   90.00
_cell.angle_beta   90.00
_cell.angle_gamma   90.00
#
_symmetry.space_group_name_H-M   'P 1'
#
loop_
_entity.id
_entity.type
_entity.pdbx_description
1 polymer ?
#
loop_
_entity_poly.entity_id
_entity_poly.type
_entity_poly.pdbx_seq_one_letter_code
_entity_poly.pdbx_strand_id
1 'polypeptide(L)'
;MTVYELNLWPPRLKHPPLIHMLIYQAVMGMIITNAAYVVIWQRIDYSCSVLCFFCAAVIRKLNECLGLEIVKDVADWCESECAYDMLSTSISILLLLWLLIATDTACNLITTGVRFTEKIREFLHRKGSAGNQPPPHCQQPIAQRRRNTDRL
;
A
#
# COMPACT_ATOMS: atom_id res chain seq x y z
N MET A 1 29.11 5.19 24.39
CA MET A 1 28.54 4.25 23.41
C MET A 1 27.86 5.08 22.34
N THR A 2 28.61 5.48 21.32
CA THR A 2 28.17 6.42 20.29
C THR A 2 27.48 5.66 19.17
N VAL A 3 26.25 6.06 18.87
CA VAL A 3 25.48 5.61 17.72
C VAL A 3 26.29 5.97 16.48
N TYR A 4 26.92 4.96 15.86
CA TYR A 4 27.36 5.09 14.48
C TYR A 4 26.08 5.16 13.65
N GLU A 5 25.72 6.38 13.24
CA GLU A 5 24.82 6.55 12.11
C GLU A 5 25.41 5.75 10.95
N LEU A 6 24.76 4.64 10.58
CA LEU A 6 25.05 3.90 9.36
C LEU A 6 24.68 4.82 8.19
N ASN A 7 25.55 5.79 7.90
CA ASN A 7 25.47 6.57 6.68
C ASN A 7 25.86 5.63 5.54
N LEU A 8 24.86 4.95 4.97
CA LEU A 8 24.97 4.15 3.75
C LEU A 8 25.43 5.00 2.55
N TRP A 9 25.55 6.32 2.70
CA TRP A 9 25.88 7.26 1.64
C TRP A 9 27.02 8.21 2.02
N PRO A 10 28.04 8.39 1.17
CA PRO A 10 29.05 9.42 1.40
C PRO A 10 28.42 10.82 1.26
N PRO A 11 28.72 11.76 2.19
CA PRO A 11 28.06 13.07 2.29
C PRO A 11 28.29 14.01 1.09
N ARG A 12 29.07 13.61 0.08
CA ARG A 12 29.38 14.41 -1.11
C ARG A 12 28.36 14.27 -2.25
N LEU A 13 27.47 13.28 -2.20
CA LEU A 13 26.39 13.12 -3.18
C LEU A 13 25.07 13.62 -2.57
N LYS A 14 24.64 14.83 -2.96
CA LYS A 14 23.39 15.48 -2.49
C LYS A 14 22.12 14.66 -2.76
N HIS A 15 22.17 13.69 -3.68
CA HIS A 15 21.08 12.78 -4.00
C HIS A 15 21.64 11.38 -4.28
N PRO A 16 20.93 10.29 -3.89
CA PRO A 16 21.28 8.96 -4.37
C PRO A 16 21.27 8.97 -5.90
N PRO A 17 22.29 8.40 -6.57
CA PRO A 17 22.31 8.27 -8.01
C PRO A 17 21.08 7.47 -8.39
N LEU A 18 20.21 8.09 -9.18
CA LEU A 18 18.93 7.55 -9.63
C LEU A 18 19.03 6.07 -10.07
N ILE A 19 20.18 5.72 -10.66
CA ILE A 19 20.56 4.38 -11.11
C ILE A 19 20.59 3.36 -9.95
N HIS A 20 21.17 3.68 -8.80
CA HIS A 20 21.19 2.75 -7.65
C HIS A 20 19.79 2.51 -7.08
N MET A 21 18.94 3.55 -7.06
CA MET A 21 17.55 3.40 -6.64
C MET A 21 16.75 2.54 -7.62
N LEU A 22 16.94 2.73 -8.92
CA LEU A 22 16.31 1.91 -9.96
C LEU A 22 16.77 0.45 -9.90
N ILE A 23 18.07 0.20 -9.72
CA ILE A 23 18.61 -1.16 -9.55
C ILE A 23 18.01 -1.82 -8.32
N TYR A 24 17.96 -1.11 -7.19
CA TYR A 24 17.36 -1.64 -5.97
C TYR A 24 15.88 -1.97 -6.16
N GLN A 25 15.10 -1.09 -6.80
CA GLN A 25 13.69 -1.34 -7.10
C GLN A 25 13.50 -2.53 -8.03
N ALA A 26 14.32 -2.67 -9.08
CA ALA A 26 14.25 -3.79 -10.00
C ALA A 26 14.59 -5.13 -9.31
N VAL A 27 15.63 -5.14 -8.46
CA VAL A 27 16.03 -6.34 -7.71
C VAL A 27 14.96 -6.73 -6.70
N MET A 28 14.43 -5.78 -5.93
CA MET A 28 13.34 -6.05 -5.00
C MET A 28 12.08 -6.52 -5.75
N GLY A 29 11.78 -5.91 -6.90
CA GLY A 29 10.71 -6.34 -7.79
C GLY A 29 10.87 -7.80 -8.22
N MET A 30 12.03 -8.18 -8.74
CA MET A 30 12.29 -9.58 -9.13
C MET A 30 12.16 -10.56 -7.96
N ILE A 31 12.70 -10.21 -6.78
CA ILE A 31 12.61 -11.07 -5.59
C ILE A 31 11.15 -11.26 -5.18
N ILE A 32 10.37 -10.17 -5.14
CA ILE A 32 8.95 -10.21 -4.80
C ILE A 32 8.16 -11.02 -5.83
N THR A 33 8.40 -10.79 -7.12
CA THR A 33 7.73 -11.53 -8.20
C THR A 33 8.06 -13.02 -8.15
N ASN A 34 9.32 -13.38 -7.94
CA ASN A 34 9.73 -14.78 -7.86
C ASN A 34 9.17 -15.47 -6.60
N ALA A 35 9.19 -14.78 -5.46
CA ALA A 35 8.58 -15.27 -4.23
C ALA A 35 7.06 -15.45 -4.40
N ALA A 36 6.37 -14.49 -5.01
CA ALA A 36 4.95 -14.57 -5.30
C ALA A 36 4.63 -15.76 -6.25
N TYR A 37 5.46 -15.97 -7.27
CA TYR A 37 5.29 -17.10 -8.18
C TYR A 37 5.41 -18.44 -7.45
N VAL A 38 6.47 -18.64 -6.65
CA VAL A 38 6.68 -19.91 -5.95
C VAL A 38 5.67 -20.13 -4.83
N VAL A 39 5.38 -19.12 -4.02
CA VAL A 39 4.55 -19.29 -2.82
C VAL A 39 3.06 -19.32 -3.15
N ILE A 40 2.63 -18.46 -4.07
CA ILE A 40 1.21 -18.23 -4.34
C ILE A 40 0.84 -18.91 -5.66
N TRP A 41 1.52 -18.57 -6.76
CA TRP A 41 1.11 -19.02 -8.08
C TRP A 41 1.17 -20.54 -8.22
N GLN A 42 2.28 -21.20 -7.85
CA GLN A 42 2.37 -22.66 -7.93
C GLN A 42 1.28 -23.41 -7.15
N ARG A 43 0.82 -22.85 -6.02
CA ARG A 43 -0.26 -23.46 -5.24
C ARG A 43 -1.62 -23.30 -5.92
N ILE A 44 -1.85 -22.14 -6.52
CA ILE A 44 -3.05 -21.86 -7.30
C ILE A 44 -3.08 -22.75 -8.55
N ASP A 45 -1.98 -22.81 -9.27
CA ASP A 45 -1.76 -23.64 -10.47
C ASP A 45 -2.11 -25.12 -10.19
N TYR A 46 -1.54 -25.67 -9.12
CA TYR A 46 -1.89 -27.01 -8.65
C TYR A 46 -3.38 -27.16 -8.29
N SER A 47 -3.96 -26.16 -7.62
CA SER A 47 -5.38 -26.20 -7.24
C SER A 47 -6.30 -26.16 -8.46
N CYS A 48 -5.96 -25.39 -9.49
CA CYS A 48 -6.68 -25.36 -10.77
C CYS A 48 -6.68 -26.72 -11.43
N SER A 49 -5.51 -27.39 -11.48
CA SER A 49 -5.38 -28.72 -12.06
C SER A 49 -6.25 -29.73 -11.31
N VAL A 50 -6.13 -29.78 -9.98
CA VAL A 50 -6.94 -30.69 -9.15
C VAL A 50 -8.44 -30.41 -9.29
N LEU A 51 -8.84 -29.14 -9.37
CA LEU A 51 -10.23 -28.76 -9.52
C LEU A 51 -10.80 -29.22 -10.87
N CYS A 52 -10.06 -29.03 -11.97
CA CYS A 52 -10.45 -29.52 -13.29
C CYS A 52 -10.66 -31.05 -13.29
N PHE A 53 -9.72 -31.81 -12.74
CA PHE A 53 -9.85 -33.27 -12.62
C PHE A 53 -11.01 -33.70 -11.73
N PHE A 54 -11.19 -33.03 -10.59
CA PHE A 54 -12.30 -33.34 -9.68
C PHE A 54 -13.66 -33.03 -10.32
N CYS A 55 -13.78 -31.90 -11.02
CA CYS A 55 -14.98 -31.55 -11.78
C CYS A 55 -15.29 -32.62 -12.84
N ALA A 56 -14.31 -33.04 -13.63
CA ALA A 56 -14.49 -34.10 -14.61
C ALA A 56 -14.96 -35.42 -13.97
N ALA A 57 -14.35 -35.82 -12.85
CA ALA A 57 -14.73 -37.03 -12.13
C ALA A 57 -16.16 -36.97 -11.56
N VAL A 58 -16.57 -35.83 -11.00
CA VAL A 58 -17.93 -35.62 -10.50
C VAL A 58 -18.94 -35.65 -11.63
N ILE A 59 -18.63 -35.01 -12.76
CA ILE A 59 -19.49 -35.01 -13.95
C ILE A 59 -19.65 -36.43 -14.52
N ARG A 60 -18.57 -37.22 -14.57
CA ARG A 60 -18.63 -38.61 -15.00
C ARG A 60 -19.51 -39.45 -14.09
N LYS A 61 -19.36 -39.31 -12.76
CA LYS A 61 -20.26 -39.98 -11.81
C LYS A 61 -21.72 -39.58 -11.99
N LEU A 62 -21.98 -38.30 -12.23
CA LEU A 62 -23.34 -37.81 -12.51
C LEU A 62 -23.90 -38.43 -13.79
N ASN A 63 -23.07 -38.54 -14.82
CA ASN A 63 -23.46 -39.18 -16.07
C ASN A 63 -23.80 -40.67 -15.87
N GLU A 64 -22.96 -41.42 -15.14
CA GLU A 64 -23.24 -42.81 -14.79
C GLU A 64 -24.54 -42.97 -13.98
N CYS A 65 -24.82 -42.06 -13.04
CA CYS A 65 -26.03 -42.09 -12.23
C CYS A 65 -27.31 -41.71 -12.99
N LEU A 66 -27.22 -40.80 -13.96
CA LEU A 66 -28.38 -40.16 -14.60
C LEU A 66 -28.56 -40.54 -16.08
N GLY A 67 -27.60 -41.24 -16.68
CA GLY A 67 -27.62 -41.64 -18.09
C GLY A 67 -27.56 -40.47 -19.08
N LEU A 68 -26.94 -39.34 -18.69
CA LEU A 68 -26.94 -38.11 -19.47
C LEU A 68 -25.74 -38.03 -20.43
N GLU A 69 -25.90 -38.57 -21.65
CA GLU A 69 -24.84 -38.57 -22.67
C GLU A 69 -24.28 -37.17 -23.00
N ILE A 70 -25.12 -36.12 -22.95
CA ILE A 70 -24.73 -34.72 -23.23
C ILE A 70 -23.63 -34.21 -22.28
N VAL A 71 -23.56 -34.72 -21.05
CA VAL A 71 -22.59 -34.22 -20.05
C VAL A 71 -21.22 -34.89 -20.20
N LYS A 72 -21.10 -35.88 -21.09
CA LYS A 72 -19.83 -36.54 -21.41
C LYS A 72 -18.85 -35.57 -22.07
N ASP A 73 -19.32 -34.79 -23.03
CA ASP A 73 -18.50 -33.78 -23.72
C ASP A 73 -17.97 -32.71 -22.75
N VAL A 74 -18.75 -32.40 -21.71
CA VAL A 74 -18.35 -31.44 -20.67
C VAL A 74 -17.27 -32.04 -19.75
N ALA A 75 -17.39 -33.31 -19.38
CA ALA A 75 -16.35 -33.99 -18.61
C ALA A 75 -15.03 -34.06 -19.38
N ASP A 76 -15.10 -34.40 -20.66
CA ASP A 76 -13.92 -34.52 -21.52
C ASP A 76 -13.29 -33.14 -21.80
N TRP A 77 -14.12 -32.08 -21.90
CA TRP A 77 -13.62 -30.71 -21.94
C TRP A 77 -12.91 -30.32 -20.64
N CYS A 78 -13.43 -30.68 -19.45
CA CYS A 78 -12.80 -30.37 -18.16
C CYS A 78 -11.42 -31.01 -17.97
N GLU A 79 -11.13 -32.13 -18.65
CA GLU A 79 -9.79 -32.74 -18.65
C GLU A 79 -8.86 -32.18 -19.72
N SER A 80 -9.37 -31.35 -20.64
CA SER A 80 -8.55 -30.70 -21.65
C SER A 80 -7.67 -29.61 -21.05
N GLU A 81 -6.47 -29.42 -21.62
CA GLU A 81 -5.59 -28.30 -21.28
C GLU A 81 -6.28 -26.94 -21.48
N CYS A 82 -7.26 -26.86 -22.40
CA CYS A 82 -8.02 -25.64 -22.65
C CYS A 82 -8.87 -25.20 -21.44
N ALA A 83 -9.52 -26.15 -20.75
CA ALA A 83 -10.29 -25.83 -19.55
C ALA A 83 -9.39 -25.34 -18.41
N TYR A 84 -8.21 -25.96 -18.28
CA TYR A 84 -7.19 -25.54 -17.33
C TYR A 84 -6.68 -24.13 -17.63
N ASP A 85 -6.31 -23.84 -18.87
CA ASP A 85 -5.80 -22.54 -19.30
C ASP A 85 -6.85 -21.44 -19.11
N MET A 86 -8.11 -21.71 -19.42
CA MET A 86 -9.22 -20.78 -19.18
C MET A 86 -9.41 -20.50 -17.69
N LEU A 87 -9.36 -21.53 -16.84
CA LEU A 87 -9.49 -21.38 -15.39
C LEU A 87 -8.31 -20.59 -14.80
N SER A 88 -7.08 -20.95 -15.19
CA SER A 88 -5.85 -20.29 -14.77
C SER A 88 -5.82 -18.80 -15.19
N THR A 89 -6.22 -18.52 -16.44
CA THR A 89 -6.33 -17.14 -16.95
C THR A 89 -7.40 -16.36 -16.17
N SER A 90 -8.56 -16.96 -15.92
CA SER A 90 -9.64 -16.32 -15.16
C SER A 90 -9.20 -15.96 -13.74
N ILE A 91 -8.50 -16.88 -13.06
CA ILE A 91 -7.97 -16.64 -11.72
C ILE A 91 -6.87 -15.58 -11.74
N SER A 92 -6.02 -15.55 -12.77
CA SER A 92 -5.02 -14.48 -12.96
C SER A 92 -5.67 -13.11 -13.03
N ILE A 93 -6.73 -12.96 -13.83
CA ILE A 93 -7.47 -11.70 -13.98
C ILE A 93 -8.10 -11.30 -12.65
N LEU A 94 -8.71 -12.24 -11.93
CA LEU A 94 -9.30 -11.98 -10.61
C LEU A 94 -8.26 -11.54 -9.58
N LEU A 95 -7.07 -12.16 -9.58
CA LEU A 95 -5.96 -11.76 -8.70
C LEU A 95 -5.45 -10.35 -9.03
N LEU A 96 -5.35 -10.00 -10.33
CA LEU A 96 -4.97 -8.65 -10.75
C LEU A 96 -6.00 -7.61 -10.31
N LEU A 97 -7.30 -7.89 -10.48
CA LEU A 97 -8.36 -7.02 -10.00
C LEU A 97 -8.31 -6.86 -8.48
N TRP A 98 -8.09 -7.95 -7.75
CA TRP A 98 -7.97 -7.91 -6.30
C TRP A 98 -6.76 -7.08 -5.84
N LEU A 99 -5.61 -7.25 -6.50
CA LEU A 99 -4.41 -6.46 -6.24
C LEU A 99 -4.64 -4.97 -6.52
N LEU A 100 -5.34 -4.63 -7.60
CA LEU A 100 -5.66 -3.25 -7.95
C LEU A 100 -6.52 -2.60 -6.85
N ILE A 101 -7.56 -3.31 -6.39
CA ILE A 101 -8.43 -2.86 -5.30
C ILE A 101 -7.66 -2.71 -3.99
N ALA A 102 -6.79 -3.68 -3.66
CA ALA A 102 -5.97 -3.62 -2.46
C ALA A 102 -4.99 -2.43 -2.49
N THR A 103 -4.42 -2.14 -3.67
CA THR A 103 -3.49 -1.02 -3.86
C THR A 103 -4.21 0.33 -3.71
N ASP A 104 -5.40 0.48 -4.30
CA ASP A 104 -6.21 1.69 -4.13
C ASP A 104 -6.59 1.91 -2.67
N THR A 105 -6.99 0.84 -1.98
CA THR A 105 -7.31 0.87 -0.54
C THR A 105 -6.09 1.30 0.30
N ALA A 106 -4.90 0.78 -0.01
CA ALA A 106 -3.67 1.15 0.67
C ALA A 106 -3.30 2.63 0.42
N CYS A 107 -3.43 3.12 -0.82
CA CYS A 107 -3.24 4.52 -1.17
C CYS A 107 -4.19 5.45 -0.38
N ASN A 108 -5.47 5.07 -0.27
CA ASN A 108 -6.45 5.80 0.50
C ASN A 108 -6.11 5.83 2.00
N LEU A 109 -5.63 4.73 2.55
CA LEU A 109 -5.19 4.64 3.96
C LEU A 109 -3.99 5.55 4.24
N ILE A 110 -2.97 5.52 3.37
CA ILE A 110 -1.79 6.37 3.47
C ILE A 110 -2.19 7.84 3.38
N THR A 111 -3.02 8.19 2.40
CA THR A 111 -3.50 9.59 2.22
C THR A 111 -4.26 10.08 3.46
N THR A 112 -5.07 9.21 4.06
CA THR A 112 -5.79 9.53 5.30
C THR A 112 -4.85 9.70 6.49
N GLY A 113 -3.85 8.82 6.62
CA GLY A 113 -2.82 8.90 7.66
C GLY A 113 -1.96 10.16 7.55
N VAL A 114 -1.61 10.59 6.34
CA VAL A 114 -0.89 11.85 6.08
C VAL A 114 -1.74 13.05 6.51
N ARG A 115 -3.01 13.12 6.09
CA ARG A 115 -3.92 14.20 6.52
C ARG A 115 -4.12 14.24 8.04
N PHE A 116 -4.15 13.08 8.68
CA PHE A 116 -4.27 12.97 10.13
C PHE A 116 -3.03 13.50 10.85
N THR A 117 -1.83 13.13 10.37
CA THR A 117 -0.56 13.61 10.92
C THR A 117 -0.36 15.11 10.68
N GLU A 118 -0.81 15.65 9.54
CA GLU A 118 -0.84 17.09 9.28
C GLU A 118 -1.75 17.83 10.26
N LYS A 119 -2.99 17.34 10.49
CA LYS A 119 -3.90 17.94 11.48
C LYS A 119 -3.35 17.91 12.90
N ILE A 120 -2.67 16.83 13.30
CA ILE A 120 -2.01 16.76 14.61
C ILE A 120 -0.86 17.79 14.68
N ARG A 121 -0.06 17.91 13.63
CA ARG A 121 1.02 18.90 13.56
C ARG A 121 0.48 20.33 13.68
N GLU A 122 -0.60 20.67 12.99
CA GLU A 122 -1.26 21.98 13.09
C GLU A 122 -1.81 22.25 14.49
N PHE A 123 -2.42 21.24 15.12
CA PHE A 123 -2.95 21.36 16.48
C PHE A 123 -1.85 21.60 17.51
N LEU A 124 -0.73 20.88 17.40
CA LEU A 124 0.45 21.07 18.25
C LEU A 124 1.09 22.46 18.02
N HIS A 125 1.17 22.93 16.78
CA HIS A 125 1.66 24.28 16.48
C HIS A 125 0.76 25.37 17.07
N ARG A 126 -0.57 25.25 16.97
CA ARG A 126 -1.51 26.20 17.59
C ARG A 126 -1.39 26.25 19.11
N LYS A 127 -1.23 25.11 19.78
CA LYS A 127 -1.00 25.07 21.24
C LYS A 127 0.36 25.66 21.65
N GLY A 128 1.40 25.44 20.86
CA GLY A 128 2.71 26.06 21.08
C GLY A 128 2.69 27.59 20.93
N SER A 129 1.89 28.12 19.99
CA SER A 129 1.72 29.57 19.83
C SER A 129 0.84 30.22 20.91
N ALA A 130 -0.07 29.47 21.56
CA ALA A 130 -0.89 29.98 22.66
C ALA A 130 -0.13 30.08 24.01
N GLY A 131 1.00 29.38 24.16
CA GLY A 131 1.84 29.41 25.36
C GLY A 131 2.88 30.53 25.42
N ASN A 132 3.02 31.33 24.34
CA ASN A 132 4.08 32.35 24.20
C ASN A 132 3.55 33.80 24.12
N GLN A 133 2.30 34.07 24.49
CA GLN A 133 1.87 35.46 24.72
C GLN A 133 2.28 35.89 26.13
N PRO A 134 3.16 36.89 26.29
CA PRO A 134 3.35 37.51 27.59
C PRO A 134 2.04 38.20 28.02
N PRO A 135 1.75 38.27 29.34
CA PRO A 135 0.50 38.83 29.83
C PRO A 135 0.35 40.30 29.38
N PRO A 136 -0.89 40.80 29.21
CA PRO A 136 -1.11 42.20 28.87
C PRO A 136 -0.67 43.05 30.06
N HIS A 137 0.50 43.66 29.98
CA HIS A 137 0.91 44.68 30.93
C HIS A 137 -0.03 45.88 30.80
N CYS A 138 -0.75 46.18 31.88
CA CYS A 138 -1.51 47.41 32.06
C CYS A 138 -0.65 48.64 31.70
N GLN A 139 -0.97 49.31 30.58
CA GLN A 139 -0.52 50.67 30.35
C GLN A 139 -1.40 51.62 31.18
N GLN A 140 -0.89 52.08 32.32
CA GLN A 140 -1.40 53.30 32.95
C GLN A 140 -0.86 54.53 32.19
N PRO A 141 -1.67 55.57 31.95
CA PRO A 141 -1.20 56.79 31.29
C PRO A 141 -0.55 57.71 32.34
N ILE A 142 0.79 57.81 32.33
CA ILE A 142 1.51 58.87 33.04
C ILE A 142 2.03 59.87 32.01
N ALA A 143 1.14 60.75 31.56
CA ALA A 143 1.50 61.94 30.81
C ALA A 143 1.04 63.17 31.60
N GLN A 144 1.67 63.43 32.74
CA GLN A 144 1.53 64.71 33.44
C GLN A 144 2.61 64.90 34.50
N ARG A 145 3.81 65.34 34.10
CA ARG A 145 4.61 66.30 34.90
C ARG A 145 5.85 66.79 34.17
N ARG A 146 5.99 68.12 34.20
CA ARG A 146 7.19 68.95 33.96
C ARG A 146 7.47 69.37 32.50
N ARG A 147 7.06 70.59 32.16
CA ARG A 147 7.94 71.78 32.15
C ARG A 147 7.10 73.04 31.91
N ASN A 148 6.85 73.78 32.99
CA ASN A 148 6.54 75.21 32.97
C ASN A 148 7.58 75.83 33.91
N THR A 149 8.70 76.25 33.35
CA THR A 149 9.65 77.16 33.99
C THR A 149 10.55 77.75 32.91
N ASP A 150 9.99 78.66 32.12
CA ASP A 150 10.74 79.67 31.37
C ASP A 150 10.00 81.00 31.53
N ARG A 151 10.29 81.67 32.64
CA ARG A 151 10.13 83.11 32.85
C ARG A 151 11.19 83.54 33.85
N LEU A 152 12.27 84.12 33.34
CA LEU A 152 13.01 85.26 33.88
C LEU A 152 14.00 85.74 32.81
#